data_AF-A0A0F9KCK7-F1
#
_entry.id   AF-A0A0F9KCK7-F1
#
_cell.length_a   1.000
_cell.length_b   1.000
_cell.length_c   1.000
_cell.angle_alpha   90.00
_cell.angle_beta   90.00
_cell.angle_gamma   90.00
#
_symmetry.space_group_name_H-M   'P 1'
#
loop_
_entity.id
_entity.type
_entity.pdbx_description
1 polymer ?
#
loop_
_entity_poly.entity_id
_entity_poly.type
_entity_poly.pdbx_seq_one_letter_code
_entity_poly.pdbx_strand_id
1 'polypeptide(L)'
;MTLYTCNKRLDLSARQAKALKGSILKWQKIVNGTGTDKGAENCPLCNIYYFDKYCVGCPVMAVTGKHSCNNTPFRLQIKARNKHMLTFLQSILEKAYVRKGKR
;
A
#
# COMPACT_ATOMS: atom_id res chain seq x y z
N MET A 1 27.24 -11.03 7.94
CA MET A 1 26.42 -9.97 8.57
C MET A 1 26.18 -8.87 7.55
N THR A 2 25.07 -8.92 6.81
CA THR A 2 24.73 -7.91 5.80
C THR A 2 23.64 -7.02 6.40
N LEU A 3 23.98 -5.76 6.65
CA LEU A 3 23.14 -4.79 7.34
C LEU A 3 21.85 -4.52 6.54
N TYR A 4 20.72 -5.03 7.03
CA TYR A 4 19.36 -4.83 6.51
C TYR A 4 18.81 -3.42 6.77
N THR A 5 19.61 -2.38 6.63
CA THR A 5 19.16 -1.00 6.81
C THR A 5 18.95 -0.31 5.47
N CYS A 6 17.96 -0.75 4.70
CA CYS A 6 17.42 0.11 3.64
C CYS A 6 16.26 0.92 4.21
N ASN A 7 16.60 1.99 4.93
CA ASN A 7 15.69 3.07 5.29
C ASN A 7 15.39 3.88 4.00
N LYS A 8 14.80 3.21 3.00
CA LYS A 8 14.51 3.77 1.67
C LYS A 8 13.31 4.70 1.83
N ARG A 9 13.60 5.99 1.81
CA ARG A 9 12.59 7.05 1.89
C ARG A 9 11.71 6.95 0.64
N LEU A 10 10.39 6.82 0.81
CA LEU A 10 9.47 6.71 -0.31
C LEU A 10 9.20 8.10 -0.89
N ASP A 11 9.93 8.47 -1.94
CA ASP A 11 9.61 9.64 -2.74
C ASP A 11 8.51 9.27 -3.74
N LEU A 12 7.25 9.53 -3.36
CA LEU A 12 6.08 9.26 -4.20
C LEU A 12 5.76 10.48 -5.05
N SER A 13 5.65 10.27 -6.37
CA SER A 13 5.08 11.28 -7.26
C SER A 13 3.61 11.57 -6.89
N ALA A 14 3.08 12.70 -7.34
CA ALA A 14 1.69 13.07 -7.09
C ALA A 14 0.69 11.97 -7.52
N ARG A 15 0.97 11.29 -8.65
CA ARG A 15 0.18 10.15 -9.15
C ARG A 15 0.25 8.96 -8.20
N GLN A 16 1.43 8.64 -7.69
CA GLN A 16 1.63 7.51 -6.76
C GLN A 16 1.01 7.79 -5.39
N ALA A 17 1.10 9.02 -4.89
CA ALA A 17 0.45 9.45 -3.67
C ALA A 17 -1.09 9.39 -3.79
N LYS A 18 -1.65 9.83 -4.94
CA LYS A 18 -3.09 9.72 -5.23
C LYS A 18 -3.54 8.27 -5.26
N ALA A 19 -2.77 7.37 -5.88
CA ALA A 19 -3.07 5.94 -5.90
C ALA A 19 -2.97 5.29 -4.52
N LEU A 20 -1.98 5.68 -3.69
CA LEU A 20 -1.87 5.22 -2.31
C LEU A 20 -3.09 5.64 -1.49
N LYS A 21 -3.50 6.91 -1.57
CA LYS A 21 -4.75 7.40 -0.94
C LYS A 21 -5.98 6.65 -1.45
N GLY A 22 -6.07 6.40 -2.75
CA GLY A 22 -7.15 5.61 -3.34
C GLY A 22 -7.18 4.17 -2.83
N SER A 23 -6.02 3.54 -2.64
CA SER A 23 -5.91 2.21 -2.05
C SER A 23 -6.38 2.21 -0.59
N ILE A 24 -6.00 3.21 0.21
CA ILE A 24 -6.52 3.39 1.57
C ILE A 24 -8.05 3.49 1.57
N LEU A 25 -8.62 4.33 0.70
CA LEU A 25 -10.07 4.50 0.59
C LEU A 25 -10.78 3.21 0.17
N LYS A 26 -10.22 2.43 -0.76
CA LYS A 26 -10.75 1.11 -1.12
C LYS A 26 -10.88 0.23 0.13
N TRP A 27 -9.79 0.08 0.88
CA TRP A 27 -9.78 -0.76 2.07
C TRP A 27 -10.69 -0.21 3.17
N GLN A 28 -10.85 1.12 3.27
CA GLN A 28 -11.77 1.72 4.23
C GLN A 28 -13.22 1.36 3.91
N LYS A 29 -13.61 1.41 2.62
CA LYS A 29 -14.94 0.99 2.17
C LYS A 29 -15.18 -0.49 2.43
N ILE A 30 -14.20 -1.35 2.16
CA ILE A 30 -14.31 -2.81 2.44
C ILE A 30 -14.49 -3.06 3.95
N VAL A 31 -13.70 -2.41 4.80
CA VAL A 31 -13.82 -2.53 6.27
C VAL A 31 -15.18 -2.01 6.76
N ASN A 32 -15.69 -0.94 6.16
CA ASN A 32 -17.00 -0.37 6.48
C ASN A 32 -18.18 -1.17 5.88
N GLY A 33 -17.93 -2.24 5.13
CA GLY A 33 -18.96 -3.05 4.47
C GLY A 33 -19.63 -2.38 3.26
N THR A 34 -19.14 -1.21 2.82
CA THR A 34 -19.68 -0.45 1.68
C THR A 34 -18.87 -0.63 0.39
N GLY A 35 -17.78 -1.40 0.44
CA GLY A 35 -16.88 -1.66 -0.67
C GLY A 35 -16.69 -3.14 -0.94
N THR A 36 -16.36 -3.47 -2.18
CA THR A 36 -16.07 -4.83 -2.64
C THR A 36 -14.58 -5.01 -2.85
N ASP A 37 -14.03 -6.13 -2.42
CA ASP A 37 -12.66 -6.51 -2.80
C ASP A 37 -12.66 -7.26 -4.13
N LYS A 38 -12.02 -6.68 -5.17
CA LYS A 38 -11.73 -7.35 -6.44
C LYS A 38 -10.22 -7.56 -6.63
N GLY A 39 -9.48 -7.64 -5.52
CA GLY A 39 -8.03 -7.82 -5.55
C GLY A 39 -7.31 -6.71 -6.30
N ALA A 40 -6.49 -7.09 -7.29
CA ALA A 40 -5.71 -6.18 -8.12
C ALA A 40 -6.57 -5.31 -9.03
N GLU A 41 -7.72 -5.81 -9.51
CA GLU A 41 -8.56 -5.15 -10.53
C GLU A 41 -9.11 -3.79 -10.07
N ASN A 42 -9.41 -3.66 -8.78
CA ASN A 42 -9.92 -2.41 -8.21
C ASN A 42 -8.96 -1.75 -7.23
N CYS A 43 -7.69 -2.17 -7.20
CA CYS A 43 -6.67 -1.53 -6.38
C CYS A 43 -5.93 -0.45 -7.19
N PRO A 44 -6.02 0.84 -6.81
CA PRO A 44 -5.37 1.91 -7.56
C PRO A 44 -3.84 1.80 -7.62
N LEU A 45 -3.21 1.14 -6.63
CA LEU A 45 -1.78 0.84 -6.68
C LEU A 45 -1.47 -0.28 -7.67
N CYS A 46 -2.29 -1.32 -7.75
CA CYS A 46 -2.10 -2.40 -8.72
C CYS A 46 -2.21 -1.88 -10.17
N ASN A 47 -3.09 -0.91 -10.42
CA ASN A 47 -3.20 -0.23 -11.71
C ASN A 47 -1.93 0.54 -12.12
N ILE A 48 -1.02 0.83 -11.19
CA ILE A 48 0.27 1.49 -11.49
C ILE A 48 1.41 0.47 -11.52
N TYR A 49 1.41 -0.50 -10.61
CA TYR A 49 2.60 -1.30 -10.32
C TYR A 49 2.44 -2.77 -10.61
N TYR A 50 1.23 -3.32 -10.58
CA TYR A 50 1.03 -4.76 -10.70
C TYR A 50 1.03 -5.21 -12.16
N PHE A 51 0.18 -4.61 -12.99
CA PHE A 51 0.02 -5.02 -14.38
C PHE A 51 1.26 -4.74 -15.24
N ASP A 52 1.94 -3.62 -14.99
CA ASP A 52 3.10 -3.23 -15.81
C ASP A 52 4.44 -3.70 -15.24
N LYS A 53 4.53 -3.89 -13.91
CA LYS A 53 5.82 -4.01 -13.20
C LYS A 53 5.84 -5.08 -12.12
N TYR A 54 4.85 -5.96 -12.01
CA TYR A 54 4.82 -7.04 -11.01
C TYR A 54 5.12 -6.56 -9.57
N CYS A 55 4.51 -5.45 -9.17
CA CYS A 55 4.70 -4.74 -7.90
C CYS A 55 6.03 -3.97 -7.73
N VAL A 56 6.96 -4.00 -8.69
CA VAL A 56 8.22 -3.26 -8.59
C VAL A 56 7.96 -1.76 -8.50
N GLY A 57 8.46 -1.14 -7.42
CA GLY A 57 8.23 0.27 -7.09
C GLY A 57 6.94 0.54 -6.32
N CYS A 58 6.12 -0.48 -6.04
CA CYS A 58 4.95 -0.33 -5.18
C CYS A 58 5.41 0.00 -3.75
N PRO A 59 4.81 1.02 -3.09
CA PRO A 59 5.19 1.39 -1.73
C PRO A 59 4.95 0.25 -0.72
N VAL A 60 3.94 -0.60 -0.95
CA VAL A 60 3.70 -1.79 -0.12
C VAL A 60 4.84 -2.79 -0.25
N MET A 61 5.29 -3.07 -1.48
CA MET A 61 6.44 -3.95 -1.73
C MET A 61 7.73 -3.34 -1.15
N ALA A 62 7.92 -2.03 -1.28
CA ALA A 62 9.11 -1.37 -0.74
C ALA A 62 9.23 -1.49 0.79
N VAL A 63 8.11 -1.51 1.50
CA VAL A 63 8.08 -1.64 2.97
C VAL A 63 8.07 -3.09 3.43
N THR A 64 7.35 -3.98 2.73
CA THR A 64 7.18 -5.38 3.15
C THR A 64 8.19 -6.34 2.52
N GLY A 65 8.80 -5.97 1.39
CA GLY A 65 9.56 -6.87 0.53
C GLY A 65 8.71 -7.93 -0.16
N LYS A 66 7.38 -7.84 -0.14
CA LYS A 66 6.48 -8.88 -0.67
C LYS A 66 5.78 -8.45 -1.97
N HIS A 67 5.76 -9.36 -2.94
CA HIS A 67 4.98 -9.24 -4.18
C HIS A 67 3.53 -9.65 -3.96
N SER A 68 2.62 -9.09 -4.78
CA SER A 68 1.19 -9.43 -4.79
C SER A 68 0.51 -9.38 -3.42
N CYS A 69 1.06 -8.55 -2.52
CA CYS A 69 0.66 -8.48 -1.13
C CYS A 69 0.66 -9.85 -0.41
N ASN A 70 1.52 -10.79 -0.83
CA ASN A 70 1.64 -12.11 -0.23
C ASN A 70 2.10 -12.02 1.22
N ASN A 71 1.53 -12.86 2.08
CA ASN A 71 1.81 -12.88 3.52
C ASN A 71 1.64 -11.50 4.18
N THR A 72 0.80 -10.65 3.58
CA THR A 72 0.32 -9.43 4.21
C THR A 72 -1.15 -9.61 4.55
N PRO A 73 -1.69 -8.79 5.47
CA PRO A 73 -3.11 -8.82 5.79
C PRO A 73 -4.05 -8.55 4.59
N PHE A 74 -3.52 -8.06 3.43
CA PHE A 74 -4.30 -7.86 2.21
C PHE A 74 -4.67 -9.17 1.47
N ARG A 75 -3.86 -10.23 1.60
CA ARG A 75 -4.12 -11.52 0.92
C ARG A 75 -4.82 -12.52 1.84
N LEU A 76 -4.75 -12.33 3.15
CA LEU A 76 -5.46 -13.16 4.12
C LEU A 76 -6.95 -12.78 4.10
N GLN A 77 -7.75 -13.45 3.26
CA GLN A 77 -9.21 -13.38 3.24
C GLN A 77 -9.83 -14.04 4.48
N ILE A 78 -9.33 -13.73 5.68
CA ILE A 78 -10.03 -14.10 6.90
C ILE A 78 -11.14 -13.05 7.06
N LYS A 79 -12.38 -13.53 6.99
CA LYS A 79 -13.64 -12.77 7.08
C LYS A 79 -13.74 -11.94 8.37
N ALA A 80 -12.94 -10.90 8.55
CA ALA A 80 -13.07 -9.93 9.61
C ALA A 80 -12.13 -8.73 9.40
N ARG A 81 -12.69 -7.60 8.95
CA ARG A 81 -12.50 -6.25 9.54
C ARG A 81 -11.08 -5.92 10.06
N ASN A 82 -10.02 -6.17 9.30
CA ASN A 82 -8.68 -5.90 9.81
C ASN A 82 -8.33 -4.40 9.65
N LYS A 83 -8.70 -3.61 10.67
CA LYS A 83 -8.18 -2.23 10.91
C LYS A 83 -6.65 -2.17 10.82
N HIS A 84 -5.96 -3.29 11.05
CA HIS A 84 -4.52 -3.47 10.86
C HIS A 84 -4.03 -3.18 9.42
N MET A 85 -4.84 -3.43 8.39
CA MET A 85 -4.49 -3.04 7.00
C MET A 85 -4.50 -1.53 6.80
N LEU A 86 -5.53 -0.87 7.33
CA LEU A 86 -5.68 0.58 7.20
C LEU A 86 -4.57 1.31 7.94
N THR A 87 -4.29 0.90 9.17
CA THR A 87 -3.16 1.43 9.97
C THR A 87 -1.82 1.17 9.28
N PHE A 88 -1.64 0.02 8.63
CA PHE A 88 -0.44 -0.25 7.84
C PHE A 88 -0.29 0.71 6.65
N LEU A 89 -1.32 0.89 5.80
CA LEU A 89 -1.24 1.83 4.67
C LEU A 89 -1.12 3.28 5.13
N GLN A 90 -1.77 3.66 6.22
CA GLN A 90 -1.61 4.97 6.84
C GLN A 90 -0.16 5.17 7.29
N SER A 91 0.48 4.17 7.91
CA SER A 91 1.89 4.26 8.30
C SER A 91 2.83 4.47 7.09
N ILE A 92 2.49 3.90 5.92
CA ILE A 92 3.22 4.13 4.67
C ILE A 92 3.02 5.56 4.19
N LEU A 93 1.78 6.07 4.24
CA LEU A 93 1.45 7.43 3.84
C LEU A 93 2.17 8.46 4.71
N GLU A 94 2.19 8.28 6.03
CA GLU A 94 2.93 9.13 6.97
C GLU A 94 4.42 9.15 6.65
N LYS A 95 5.04 7.98 6.43
CA LYS A 95 6.45 7.86 6.04
C LYS A 95 6.76 8.51 4.70
N ALA A 96 5.78 8.62 3.79
CA ALA A 96 5.92 9.30 2.51
C ALA A 96 5.70 10.83 2.60
N TYR A 97 4.88 11.32 3.53
CA TYR A 97 4.49 12.75 3.60
C TYR A 97 5.41 13.61 4.48
N VAL A 98 6.13 13.02 5.46
CA VAL A 98 6.98 13.72 6.45
C VAL A 98 8.13 14.58 5.85
N ARG A 99 8.34 14.64 4.53
CA ARG A 99 9.32 15.55 3.90
C ARG A 99 8.82 16.65 2.98
N LYS A 100 7.53 16.74 2.65
CA LYS A 100 7.04 17.89 1.86
C LYS A 100 6.79 19.17 2.67
N GLY A 101 7.10 19.16 3.98
CA GLY A 101 6.91 20.30 4.89
C GLY A 101 8.21 20.91 5.43
N LYS A 102 9.27 21.00 4.63
CA LYS A 102 10.43 21.84 4.93
C LYS A 102 11.04 22.40 3.63
N ARG A 103 10.45 23.49 3.15
CA ARG A 103 11.22 24.65 2.69
C ARG A 103 10.31 25.87 2.72
#